data_AF-A0A7S2V6C0-F1
#
_entry.id   AF-A0A7S2V6C0-F1
#
_cell.length_a   1.000
_cell.length_b   1.000
_cell.length_c   1.000
_cell.angle_alpha   90.00
_cell.angle_beta   90.00
_cell.angle_gamma   90.00
#
_symmetry.space_group_name_H-M   'P 1'
#
loop_
_entity.id
_entity.type
_entity.pdbx_description
1 polymer ?
#
loop_
_entity_poly.entity_id
_entity_poly.type
_entity_poly.pdbx_seq_one_letter_code
_entity_poly.pdbx_strand_id
1 'polypeptide(L)'
;GNYVNFGVFALYNDKALEDALGVGLKLGLALDLSDVMAYPKLSKAYFSFFEVLFRNHLEAVVVLDTPIFLKIVEAQHEGVQSLDAPLAAQCANTIDHLATFLFTHRPSSSPPTTTSRHRTPKPAMQALNQHLQAHPTLLSSLMATLFNQLLFGPMSNQWAVTRPILSLMLCSEQSFTACKEHLISTQSPENQQKLVDAFTKLLADVQRNLENTNRDRFTQRLAAFRLSVRTFLTL
;
A
#
# COMPACT_ATOMS: atom_id res chain seq x y z
N GLY A 1 -7.31 20.31 -8.41
CA GLY A 1 -8.75 20.52 -8.25
C GLY A 1 -9.19 20.07 -6.88
N ASN A 2 -9.16 20.96 -5.88
CA ASN A 2 -9.56 20.65 -4.49
C ASN A 2 -10.87 21.38 -4.11
N TYR A 3 -11.67 21.81 -5.09
CA TYR A 3 -12.76 22.77 -4.90
C TYR A 3 -14.17 22.18 -4.97
N VAL A 4 -14.32 20.91 -5.34
CA VAL A 4 -15.64 20.26 -5.42
C VAL A 4 -15.86 19.41 -4.18
N ASN A 5 -16.84 19.77 -3.37
CA ASN A 5 -17.28 18.95 -2.26
C ASN A 5 -18.16 17.81 -2.82
N PHE A 6 -17.61 16.61 -2.92
CA PHE A 6 -18.34 15.46 -3.47
C PHE A 6 -19.56 15.03 -2.63
N GLY A 7 -19.66 15.47 -1.37
CA GLY A 7 -20.85 15.25 -0.55
C GLY A 7 -22.11 15.94 -1.09
N VAL A 8 -21.95 16.94 -1.95
CA VAL A 8 -23.06 17.65 -2.59
C VAL A 8 -23.85 16.75 -3.54
N PHE A 9 -23.20 15.80 -4.24
CA PHE A 9 -23.89 14.87 -5.14
C PHE A 9 -24.90 14.00 -4.39
N ALA A 10 -24.51 13.47 -3.23
CA ALA A 10 -25.39 12.67 -2.39
C ALA A 10 -26.58 13.48 -1.84
N LEU A 11 -26.38 14.76 -1.50
CA LEU A 11 -27.45 15.65 -1.03
C LEU A 11 -28.52 15.91 -2.09
N TYR A 12 -28.13 15.96 -3.36
CA TYR A 12 -29.04 16.17 -4.49
C TYR A 12 -29.49 14.87 -5.17
N ASN A 13 -29.10 13.71 -4.63
CA ASN A 13 -29.34 12.40 -5.25
C ASN A 13 -28.83 12.34 -6.71
N ASP A 14 -27.72 13.04 -6.98
CA ASP A 14 -27.08 13.13 -8.29
C ASP A 14 -26.07 11.98 -8.44
N LYS A 15 -26.28 11.15 -9.46
CA LYS A 15 -25.47 9.98 -9.76
C LYS A 15 -24.28 10.26 -10.67
N ALA A 16 -24.10 11.49 -11.15
CA ALA A 16 -23.08 11.83 -12.14
C ALA A 16 -21.66 11.41 -11.70
N LEU A 17 -21.32 11.57 -10.41
CA LEU A 17 -20.03 11.13 -9.88
C LEU A 17 -19.89 9.60 -9.89
N GLU A 18 -20.91 8.89 -9.40
CA GLU A 18 -20.92 7.41 -9.38
C GLU A 18 -20.84 6.84 -10.79
N ASP A 19 -21.61 7.41 -11.73
CA ASP A 19 -21.61 7.01 -13.13
C ASP A 19 -20.26 7.28 -13.80
N ALA A 20 -19.66 8.45 -13.56
CA ALA A 20 -18.34 8.80 -14.07
C ALA A 20 -17.25 7.86 -13.52
N LEU A 21 -17.26 7.57 -12.22
CA LEU A 21 -16.35 6.61 -11.59
C LEU A 21 -16.55 5.21 -12.17
N GLY A 22 -17.81 4.78 -12.33
CA GLY A 22 -18.15 3.49 -12.91
C GLY A 22 -17.66 3.32 -14.35
N VAL A 23 -17.83 4.34 -15.19
CA VAL A 23 -17.31 4.33 -16.58
C VAL A 23 -15.78 4.36 -16.58
N GLY A 24 -15.15 5.18 -15.73
CA GLY A 24 -13.69 5.24 -15.61
C GLY A 24 -13.09 3.90 -15.19
N LEU A 25 -13.70 3.22 -14.21
CA LEU A 25 -13.31 1.88 -13.76
C LEU A 25 -13.45 0.87 -14.90
N LYS A 26 -14.59 0.85 -15.61
CA LYS A 26 -14.79 -0.04 -16.76
C LYS A 26 -13.74 0.16 -17.84
N LEU A 27 -13.40 1.41 -18.15
CA LEU A 27 -12.38 1.75 -19.13
C LEU A 27 -11.00 1.25 -18.68
N GLY A 28 -10.62 1.49 -17.43
CA GLY A 28 -9.35 0.99 -16.88
C GLY A 28 -9.27 -0.54 -16.90
N LEU A 29 -10.35 -1.22 -16.52
CA LEU A 29 -10.40 -2.68 -16.44
C LEU A 29 -10.42 -3.40 -17.80
N ALA A 30 -10.86 -2.70 -18.85
CA ALA A 30 -10.88 -3.19 -20.23
C ALA A 30 -9.48 -3.25 -20.88
N LEU A 31 -8.48 -2.62 -20.27
CA LEU A 31 -7.11 -2.64 -20.77
C LEU A 31 -6.35 -3.86 -20.24
N ASP A 32 -5.50 -4.42 -21.09
CA ASP A 32 -4.54 -5.45 -20.68
C ASP A 32 -3.31 -4.79 -20.06
N LEU A 33 -2.82 -5.37 -18.96
CA LEU A 33 -1.73 -4.78 -18.20
C LEU A 33 -0.44 -4.72 -19.02
N SER A 34 -0.17 -5.72 -19.88
CA SER A 34 0.97 -5.71 -20.80
C SER A 34 0.95 -4.49 -21.73
N ASP A 35 -0.22 -4.14 -22.27
CA ASP A 35 -0.37 -2.96 -23.12
C ASP A 35 -0.22 -1.67 -22.31
N VAL A 36 -0.82 -1.60 -21.12
CA VAL A 36 -0.64 -0.46 -20.21
C VAL A 36 0.84 -0.22 -19.93
N MET A 37 1.60 -1.28 -19.65
CA MET A 37 3.03 -1.20 -19.33
C MET A 37 3.90 -0.90 -20.57
N ALA A 38 3.47 -1.31 -21.76
CA ALA A 38 4.19 -1.06 -23.02
C ALA A 38 4.14 0.40 -23.49
N TYR A 39 3.08 1.14 -23.15
CA TYR A 39 2.88 2.52 -23.63
C TYR A 39 3.00 3.54 -22.47
N PRO A 40 4.12 4.30 -22.35
CA PRO A 40 4.38 5.15 -21.18
C PRO A 40 3.31 6.20 -20.87
N LYS A 41 2.70 6.79 -21.90
CA LYS A 41 1.59 7.76 -21.72
C LYS A 41 0.35 7.09 -21.14
N LEU A 42 0.04 5.87 -21.59
CA LEU A 42 -1.08 5.08 -21.10
C LEU A 42 -0.81 4.62 -19.66
N SER A 43 0.38 4.06 -19.41
CA SER A 43 0.84 3.67 -18.08
C SER A 43 0.63 4.80 -17.07
N LYS A 44 1.19 5.98 -17.34
CA LYS A 44 1.07 7.14 -16.45
C LYS A 44 -0.39 7.53 -16.19
N ALA A 45 -1.25 7.51 -17.22
CA ALA A 45 -2.66 7.84 -17.06
C ALA A 45 -3.41 6.78 -16.23
N TYR A 46 -3.17 5.50 -16.51
CA TYR A 46 -3.76 4.35 -15.81
C TYR A 46 -3.41 4.36 -14.32
N PHE A 47 -2.13 4.44 -13.98
CA PHE A 47 -1.68 4.39 -12.59
C PHE A 47 -2.02 5.68 -11.83
N SER A 48 -2.05 6.83 -12.51
CA SER A 48 -2.58 8.07 -11.90
C SER A 48 -4.07 7.99 -11.60
N PHE A 49 -4.86 7.37 -12.48
CA PHE A 49 -6.27 7.16 -12.24
C PHE A 49 -6.51 6.29 -11.00
N PHE A 50 -5.83 5.14 -10.91
CA PHE A 50 -5.98 4.25 -9.75
C PHE A 50 -5.42 4.86 -8.45
N GLU A 51 -4.33 5.62 -8.48
CA GLU A 51 -3.86 6.31 -7.26
C GLU A 51 -4.93 7.28 -6.73
N VAL A 52 -5.58 8.06 -7.62
CA VAL A 52 -6.65 8.98 -7.23
C VAL A 52 -7.86 8.22 -6.67
N LEU A 53 -8.21 7.07 -7.26
CA LEU A 53 -9.29 6.22 -6.75
C LEU A 53 -8.96 5.68 -5.35
N PHE A 54 -7.79 5.10 -5.14
CA PHE A 54 -7.41 4.58 -3.82
C PHE A 54 -7.27 5.70 -2.78
N ARG A 55 -6.88 6.90 -3.20
CA ARG A 55 -6.74 8.05 -2.31
C ARG A 55 -8.09 8.63 -1.85
N ASN A 56 -9.04 8.77 -2.78
CA ASN A 56 -10.25 9.56 -2.55
C ASN A 56 -11.56 8.77 -2.63
N HIS A 57 -11.55 7.63 -3.32
CA HIS A 57 -12.73 6.83 -3.64
C HIS A 57 -12.49 5.33 -3.41
N LEU A 58 -11.65 4.98 -2.42
CA LEU A 58 -11.23 3.61 -2.18
C LEU A 58 -12.41 2.66 -1.96
N GLU A 59 -13.46 3.15 -1.29
CA GLU A 59 -14.70 2.42 -1.07
C GLU A 59 -15.32 1.91 -2.39
N ALA A 60 -15.28 2.71 -3.46
CA ALA A 60 -15.79 2.32 -4.78
C ALA A 60 -14.94 1.21 -5.44
N VAL A 61 -13.68 1.06 -5.03
CA VAL A 61 -12.77 0.02 -5.54
C VAL A 61 -12.91 -1.28 -4.74
N VAL A 62 -13.01 -1.20 -3.41
CA VAL A 62 -13.09 -2.40 -2.55
C VAL A 62 -14.44 -3.09 -2.57
N VAL A 63 -15.50 -2.46 -3.08
CA VAL A 63 -16.81 -3.11 -3.27
C VAL A 63 -16.91 -3.88 -4.59
N LEU A 64 -15.88 -3.84 -5.43
CA LEU A 64 -15.81 -4.64 -6.65
C LEU A 64 -15.67 -6.13 -6.32
N ASP A 65 -16.04 -6.99 -7.27
CA ASP A 65 -15.86 -8.43 -7.11
C ASP A 65 -14.37 -8.78 -6.90
N THR A 66 -14.10 -9.81 -6.08
CA THR A 66 -12.74 -10.22 -5.72
C THR A 66 -11.79 -10.35 -6.91
N PRO A 67 -12.14 -10.99 -8.05
CA PRO A 67 -11.23 -11.09 -9.18
C PRO A 67 -10.84 -9.73 -9.78
N ILE A 68 -11.78 -8.78 -9.79
CA ILE A 68 -11.58 -7.43 -10.31
C ILE A 68 -10.68 -6.64 -9.36
N PHE A 69 -10.98 -6.69 -8.06
CA PHE A 69 -10.16 -6.06 -7.04
C PHE A 69 -8.71 -6.58 -7.08
N LEU A 70 -8.53 -7.90 -7.14
CA LEU A 70 -7.21 -8.52 -7.23
C LEU A 70 -6.46 -8.09 -8.50
N LYS A 71 -7.11 -8.07 -9.67
CA LYS A 71 -6.50 -7.58 -10.92
C LYS A 71 -5.97 -6.14 -10.77
N ILE A 72 -6.72 -5.28 -10.08
CA ILE A 72 -6.29 -3.89 -9.83
C ILE A 72 -5.07 -3.85 -8.90
N VAL A 73 -5.07 -4.62 -7.80
CA VAL A 73 -3.95 -4.65 -6.85
C VAL A 73 -2.72 -5.31 -7.45
N GLU A 74 -2.87 -6.37 -8.25
CA GLU A 74 -1.81 -7.01 -9.03
C GLU A 74 -1.16 -6.02 -10.00
N ALA A 75 -1.95 -5.18 -10.67
CA ALA A 75 -1.40 -4.11 -11.51
C ALA A 75 -0.52 -3.14 -10.71
N GLN A 76 -0.93 -2.76 -9.49
CA GLN A 76 -0.09 -1.92 -8.61
C GLN A 76 1.16 -2.65 -8.13
N HIS A 77 1.04 -3.96 -7.89
CA HIS A 77 2.15 -4.83 -7.49
C HIS A 77 3.18 -5.00 -8.62
N GLU A 78 2.76 -5.05 -9.88
CA GLU A 78 3.66 -5.01 -11.03
C GLU A 78 4.26 -3.61 -11.22
N GLY A 79 3.44 -2.56 -11.14
CA GLY A 79 3.86 -1.17 -11.32
C GLY A 79 4.90 -0.70 -10.30
N VAL A 80 4.84 -1.15 -9.04
CA VAL A 80 5.85 -0.82 -8.01
C VAL A 80 7.24 -1.41 -8.32
N GLN A 81 7.30 -2.41 -9.19
CA GLN A 81 8.55 -3.03 -9.64
C GLN A 81 9.10 -2.39 -10.92
N SER A 82 8.42 -1.38 -11.47
CA SER A 82 8.88 -0.65 -12.65
C SER A 82 10.23 0.04 -12.43
N LEU A 83 11.02 0.10 -13.49
CA LEU A 83 12.26 0.87 -13.54
C LEU A 83 12.00 2.39 -13.60
N ASP A 84 10.78 2.80 -13.97
CA ASP A 84 10.35 4.20 -13.92
C ASP A 84 10.06 4.61 -12.47
N ALA A 85 11.01 5.34 -11.88
CA ALA A 85 10.98 5.78 -10.49
C ALA A 85 9.69 6.52 -10.08
N PRO A 86 9.25 7.57 -10.79
CA PRO A 86 7.94 8.20 -10.58
C PRO A 86 6.75 7.22 -10.59
N LEU A 87 6.73 6.27 -11.53
CA LEU A 87 5.65 5.30 -11.63
C LEU A 87 5.65 4.33 -10.44
N ALA A 88 6.81 3.78 -10.10
CA ALA A 88 6.97 2.89 -8.96
C ALA A 88 6.54 3.59 -7.66
N ALA A 89 6.93 4.86 -7.49
CA ALA A 89 6.52 5.65 -6.34
C ALA A 89 5.00 5.89 -6.28
N GLN A 90 4.35 6.09 -7.42
CA GLN A 90 2.89 6.23 -7.49
C GLN A 90 2.16 4.94 -7.11
N CYS A 91 2.65 3.79 -7.57
CA CYS A 91 2.11 2.49 -7.19
C CYS A 91 2.32 2.21 -5.70
N ALA A 92 3.50 2.55 -5.16
CA ALA A 92 3.80 2.46 -3.73
C ALA A 92 2.83 3.31 -2.88
N ASN A 93 2.50 4.53 -3.31
CA ASN A 93 1.49 5.36 -2.65
C ASN A 93 0.09 4.75 -2.72
N THR A 94 -0.27 4.14 -3.85
CA THR A 94 -1.56 3.44 -4.02
C THR A 94 -1.69 2.29 -3.01
N ILE A 95 -0.62 1.51 -2.83
CA ILE A 95 -0.53 0.46 -1.81
C ILE A 95 -0.60 1.06 -0.39
N ASP A 96 0.05 2.21 -0.14
CA ASP A 96 -0.01 2.90 1.16
C ASP A 96 -1.44 3.32 1.52
N HIS A 97 -2.22 3.82 0.55
CA HIS A 97 -3.63 4.18 0.76
C HIS A 97 -4.46 2.95 1.16
N LEU A 98 -4.26 1.81 0.47
CA LEU A 98 -4.93 0.54 0.81
C LEU A 98 -4.58 0.07 2.22
N ALA A 99 -3.28 0.02 2.55
CA ALA A 99 -2.81 -0.44 3.85
C ALA A 99 -3.23 0.50 4.99
N THR A 100 -3.21 1.82 4.73
CA THR A 100 -3.71 2.85 5.64
C THR A 100 -5.19 2.61 5.92
N PHE A 101 -6.01 2.41 4.89
CA PHE A 101 -7.44 2.16 5.02
C PHE A 101 -7.73 0.88 5.83
N LEU A 102 -6.99 -0.21 5.58
CA LEU A 102 -7.07 -1.44 6.36
C LEU A 102 -6.77 -1.21 7.84
N PHE A 103 -5.73 -0.43 8.14
CA PHE A 103 -5.33 -0.16 9.52
C PHE A 103 -6.35 0.73 10.26
N THR A 104 -6.79 1.83 9.64
CA THR A 104 -7.64 2.83 10.30
C THR A 104 -9.08 2.35 10.51
N HIS A 105 -9.55 1.39 9.71
CA HIS A 105 -10.93 0.88 9.78
C HIS A 105 -11.04 -0.51 10.41
N ARG A 106 -9.95 -1.02 11.00
CA ARG A 106 -10.02 -2.19 11.87
C ARG A 106 -10.97 -1.94 13.03
N PRO A 107 -11.80 -2.93 13.40
CA PRO A 107 -12.60 -2.83 14.62
C PRO A 107 -11.65 -2.68 15.80
N SER A 108 -11.61 -1.49 16.40
CA SER A 108 -10.89 -1.26 17.65
C SER A 108 -11.55 -2.05 18.77
N SER A 109 -10.73 -2.63 19.66
CA SER A 109 -11.18 -3.22 20.92
C SER A 109 -11.60 -2.17 21.96
N SER A 110 -11.46 -0.87 21.65
CA SER A 110 -11.80 0.23 22.55
C SER A 110 -13.21 0.79 22.27
N PRO A 111 -13.97 1.17 23.31
CA PRO A 111 -15.30 1.77 23.14
C PRO A 111 -15.21 3.09 22.33
N PRO A 112 -16.22 3.40 21.52
CA PRO A 112 -16.19 4.57 20.65
C PRO A 112 -16.19 5.85 21.48
N THR A 113 -15.08 6.58 21.47
CA THR A 113 -15.06 7.99 21.87
C THR A 113 -15.70 8.83 20.76
N THR A 114 -16.51 9.80 21.17
CA THR A 114 -17.59 10.46 20.41
C THR A 114 -17.16 11.41 19.29
N THR A 115 -15.94 11.29 18.76
CA THR A 115 -15.37 12.30 17.82
C THR A 115 -14.89 11.77 16.48
N SER A 116 -14.97 10.46 16.18
CA SER A 116 -14.62 9.94 14.85
C SER A 116 -15.77 10.13 13.84
N ARG A 117 -15.72 11.24 13.09
CA ARG A 117 -16.77 11.70 12.15
C ARG A 117 -16.80 11.02 10.78
N HIS A 118 -16.02 9.97 10.54
CA HIS A 118 -16.16 9.14 9.32
C HIS A 118 -16.09 7.66 9.69
N ARG A 119 -17.25 7.09 10.04
CA ARG A 119 -17.39 5.64 10.12
C ARG A 119 -17.50 5.13 8.68
N THR A 120 -16.48 4.45 8.18
CA THR A 120 -16.59 3.76 6.89
C THR A 120 -17.79 2.83 6.88
N PRO A 121 -18.46 2.66 5.74
CA PRO A 121 -19.54 1.70 5.61
C PRO A 121 -19.03 0.31 6.00
N LYS A 122 -19.75 -0.38 6.89
CA LYS A 122 -19.51 -1.81 7.19
C LYS A 122 -19.33 -2.68 5.92
N PRO A 123 -20.04 -2.42 4.80
CA PRO A 123 -19.85 -3.17 3.55
C PRO A 123 -18.44 -3.13 2.97
N ALA A 124 -17.78 -1.97 2.93
CA ALA A 124 -16.44 -1.83 2.35
C ALA A 124 -15.40 -2.68 3.09
N MET A 125 -15.46 -2.68 4.43
CA MET A 125 -14.60 -3.53 5.26
C MET A 125 -14.95 -5.02 5.14
N GLN A 126 -16.22 -5.37 4.96
CA GLN A 126 -16.63 -6.76 4.73
C GLN A 126 -16.09 -7.29 3.40
N ALA A 127 -16.25 -6.52 2.30
CA ALA A 127 -15.73 -6.88 1.00
C ALA A 127 -14.20 -7.01 1.01
N LEU A 128 -13.51 -6.06 1.66
CA LEU A 128 -12.05 -6.12 1.78
C LEU A 128 -11.57 -7.34 2.59
N ASN A 129 -12.27 -7.70 3.68
CA ASN A 129 -11.98 -8.94 4.40
C ASN A 129 -12.21 -10.19 3.54
N GLN A 130 -13.26 -10.19 2.70
CA GLN A 130 -13.51 -11.28 1.75
C GLN A 130 -12.38 -11.41 0.73
N HIS A 131 -11.84 -10.30 0.21
CA HIS A 131 -10.69 -10.33 -0.69
C HIS A 131 -9.44 -10.92 -0.01
N LEU A 132 -9.15 -10.51 1.22
CA LEU A 132 -8.01 -11.03 1.99
C LEU A 132 -8.16 -12.51 2.34
N GLN A 133 -9.39 -12.99 2.57
CA GLN A 133 -9.66 -14.42 2.77
C GLN A 133 -9.47 -15.22 1.48
N ALA A 134 -9.89 -14.66 0.34
CA ALA A 134 -9.71 -15.29 -0.96
C ALA A 134 -8.25 -15.30 -1.43
N HIS A 135 -7.44 -14.32 -1.00
CA HIS A 135 -6.01 -14.23 -1.32
C HIS A 135 -5.14 -13.92 -0.08
N PRO A 136 -4.91 -14.91 0.81
CA PRO A 136 -4.23 -14.70 2.10
C PRO A 136 -2.79 -14.18 1.99
N THR A 137 -2.14 -14.40 0.85
CA THR A 137 -0.77 -13.98 0.58
C THR A 137 -0.66 -12.56 0.03
N LEU A 138 -1.78 -11.84 -0.15
CA LEU A 138 -1.79 -10.51 -0.77
C LEU A 138 -0.89 -9.51 -0.01
N LEU A 139 -1.06 -9.41 1.30
CA LEU A 139 -0.31 -8.43 2.09
C LEU A 139 1.15 -8.83 2.24
N SER A 140 1.45 -10.14 2.29
CA SER A 140 2.82 -10.63 2.38
C SER A 140 3.59 -10.47 1.07
N SER A 141 2.94 -10.66 -0.10
CA SER A 141 3.58 -10.43 -1.40
C SER A 141 3.89 -8.95 -1.63
N LEU A 142 2.96 -8.05 -1.28
CA LEU A 142 3.17 -6.60 -1.33
C LEU A 142 4.31 -6.17 -0.40
N MET A 143 4.31 -6.68 0.85
CA MET A 143 5.37 -6.41 1.82
C MET A 143 6.73 -6.86 1.31
N ALA A 144 6.85 -8.10 0.85
CA ALA A 144 8.09 -8.66 0.34
C ALA A 144 8.63 -7.85 -0.85
N THR A 145 7.74 -7.43 -1.75
CA THR A 145 8.11 -6.62 -2.92
C THR A 145 8.63 -5.25 -2.54
N LEU A 146 7.97 -4.56 -1.60
CA LEU A 146 8.44 -3.27 -1.11
C LEU A 146 9.78 -3.38 -0.38
N PHE A 147 10.00 -4.46 0.39
CA PHE A 147 11.30 -4.73 1.00
C PHE A 147 12.39 -5.05 -0.03
N ASN A 148 12.07 -5.79 -1.09
CA ASN A 148 12.99 -6.03 -2.19
C ASN A 148 13.36 -4.70 -2.89
N GLN A 149 12.39 -3.83 -3.16
CA GLN A 149 12.65 -2.48 -3.70
C GLN A 149 13.47 -1.63 -2.73
N LEU A 150 13.21 -1.73 -1.42
CA LEU A 150 13.97 -1.04 -0.38
C LEU A 150 15.43 -1.54 -0.28
N LEU A 151 15.71 -2.82 -0.46
CA LEU A 151 17.06 -3.35 -0.28
C LEU A 151 17.86 -3.31 -1.58
N PHE A 152 17.24 -3.71 -2.69
CA PHE A 152 17.91 -3.95 -3.96
C PHE A 152 17.56 -2.90 -5.03
N GLY A 153 16.46 -2.17 -4.88
CA GLY A 153 16.06 -1.12 -5.82
C GLY A 153 16.96 0.14 -5.81
N PRO A 154 16.76 1.06 -6.76
CA PRO A 154 17.55 2.30 -6.88
C PRO A 154 17.33 3.25 -5.70
N MET A 155 18.36 4.06 -5.37
CA MET A 155 18.32 5.03 -4.26
C MET A 155 17.19 6.06 -4.39
N SER A 156 16.82 6.44 -5.61
CA SER A 156 15.75 7.41 -5.90
C SER A 156 14.38 6.99 -5.34
N ASN A 157 14.12 5.69 -5.22
CA ASN A 157 12.81 5.15 -4.89
C ASN A 157 12.66 4.84 -3.39
N GLN A 158 13.74 4.98 -2.62
CA GLN A 158 13.79 4.57 -1.21
C GLN A 158 12.70 5.25 -0.38
N TRP A 159 12.47 6.54 -0.57
CA TRP A 159 11.49 7.31 0.19
C TRP A 159 10.05 6.94 -0.14
N ALA A 160 9.80 6.47 -1.37
CA ALA A 160 8.46 6.14 -1.80
C ALA A 160 7.95 4.84 -1.17
N VAL A 161 8.85 3.91 -0.83
CA VAL A 161 8.48 2.62 -0.23
C VAL A 161 8.41 2.63 1.30
N THR A 162 8.94 3.66 1.98
CA THR A 162 9.00 3.68 3.45
C THR A 162 7.63 3.75 4.11
N ARG A 163 6.75 4.62 3.59
CA ARG A 163 5.38 4.79 4.08
C ARG A 163 4.51 3.55 3.90
N PRO A 164 4.43 2.93 2.71
CA PRO A 164 3.64 1.72 2.55
C PRO A 164 4.18 0.54 3.38
N ILE A 165 5.49 0.44 3.61
CA ILE A 165 6.05 -0.59 4.52
C ILE A 165 5.53 -0.40 5.94
N LEU A 166 5.50 0.84 6.46
CA LEU A 166 4.93 1.12 7.78
C LEU A 166 3.45 0.77 7.83
N SER A 167 2.66 1.25 6.87
CA SER A 167 1.21 1.01 6.83
C SER A 167 0.88 -0.49 6.72
N LEU A 168 1.61 -1.24 5.89
CA LEU A 168 1.46 -2.69 5.79
C LEU A 168 1.90 -3.42 7.06
N MET A 169 2.95 -2.95 7.74
CA MET A 169 3.39 -3.54 9.01
C MET A 169 2.31 -3.40 10.08
N LEU A 170 1.70 -2.21 10.17
CA LEU A 170 0.63 -1.93 11.11
C LEU A 170 -0.67 -2.68 10.77
N CYS A 171 -0.96 -2.85 9.48
CA CYS A 171 -2.11 -3.61 9.02
C CYS A 171 -1.85 -5.13 8.96
N SER A 172 -0.62 -5.62 9.05
CA SER A 172 -0.35 -7.07 9.08
C SER A 172 1.01 -7.37 9.71
N GLU A 173 1.02 -7.48 11.05
CA GLU A 173 2.20 -7.86 11.81
C GLU A 173 2.73 -9.24 11.40
N GLN A 174 1.83 -10.16 11.02
CA GLN A 174 2.18 -11.48 10.51
C GLN A 174 2.96 -11.39 9.20
N SER A 175 2.51 -10.57 8.24
CA SER A 175 3.20 -10.41 6.94
C SER A 175 4.58 -9.79 7.12
N PHE A 176 4.70 -8.80 8.00
CA PHE A 176 5.99 -8.19 8.34
C PHE A 176 6.93 -9.21 9.01
N THR A 177 6.43 -9.98 9.98
CA THR A 177 7.23 -10.97 10.71
C THR A 177 7.71 -12.08 9.78
N ALA A 178 6.85 -12.60 8.90
CA ALA A 178 7.22 -13.58 7.90
C ALA A 178 8.30 -13.05 6.94
N CYS A 179 8.16 -11.80 6.47
CA CYS A 179 9.17 -11.16 5.63
C CYS A 179 10.52 -11.00 6.34
N LYS A 180 10.50 -10.62 7.62
CA LYS A 180 11.70 -10.51 8.47
C LYS A 180 12.39 -11.87 8.64
N GLU A 181 11.63 -12.91 9.00
CA GLU A 181 12.15 -14.26 9.22
C GLU A 181 12.73 -14.87 7.93
N HIS A 182 12.03 -14.69 6.81
CA HIS A 182 12.54 -15.11 5.51
C HIS A 182 13.84 -14.39 5.13
N LEU A 183 13.91 -13.07 5.32
CA LEU A 183 15.13 -12.33 5.03
C LEU A 183 16.29 -12.82 5.92
N ILE A 184 16.05 -13.10 7.19
CA ILE A 184 17.06 -13.65 8.11
C ILE A 184 17.51 -15.05 7.66
N SER A 185 16.58 -15.95 7.33
CA SER A 185 16.93 -17.33 6.98
C SER A 185 17.77 -17.45 5.70
N THR A 186 17.71 -16.45 4.82
CA THR A 186 18.53 -16.40 3.60
C THR A 186 20.00 -16.04 3.85
N GLN A 187 20.37 -15.65 5.08
CA GLN A 187 21.71 -15.13 5.41
C GLN A 187 22.59 -16.17 6.12
N SER A 188 23.91 -15.98 6.05
CA SER A 188 24.89 -16.74 6.84
C SER A 188 24.69 -16.51 8.36
N PRO A 189 25.10 -17.43 9.24
CA PRO A 189 24.91 -17.29 10.69
C PRO A 189 25.46 -15.97 11.27
N GLU A 190 26.59 -15.47 10.73
CA GLU A 190 27.16 -14.19 11.15
C GLU A 190 26.28 -13.00 10.74
N ASN A 191 25.73 -13.03 9.51
CA ASN A 191 24.88 -11.96 8.99
C ASN A 191 23.46 -12.02 9.56
N GLN A 192 22.99 -13.19 9.99
CA GLN A 192 21.70 -13.34 10.67
C GLN A 192 21.63 -12.46 11.93
N GLN A 193 22.67 -12.50 12.78
CA GLN A 193 22.70 -11.68 13.99
C GLN A 193 22.72 -10.18 13.66
N LYS A 194 23.55 -9.76 12.69
CA LYS A 194 23.60 -8.36 12.22
C LYS A 194 22.24 -7.87 11.73
N LEU A 195 21.49 -8.74 11.02
CA LEU A 195 20.17 -8.41 10.50
C LEU A 195 19.10 -8.35 11.60
N VAL A 196 19.14 -9.27 12.58
CA VAL A 196 18.30 -9.23 13.78
C VAL A 196 18.50 -7.91 14.54
N ASP A 197 19.75 -7.50 14.74
CA ASP A 197 20.08 -6.23 15.40
C ASP A 197 19.57 -5.03 14.58
N ALA A 198 19.71 -5.08 13.25
CA ALA A 198 19.21 -4.03 12.36
C ALA A 198 17.67 -3.89 12.43
N PHE A 199 16.93 -4.99 12.42
CA PHE A 199 15.47 -4.99 12.61
C PHE A 199 15.07 -4.49 14.00
N THR A 200 15.84 -4.83 15.04
CA THR A 200 15.59 -4.34 16.40
C THR A 200 15.73 -2.82 16.46
N LYS A 201 16.77 -2.26 15.84
CA LYS A 201 16.96 -0.80 15.72
C LYS A 201 15.90 -0.12 14.85
N LEU A 202 15.41 -0.80 13.82
CA LEU A 202 14.33 -0.30 12.96
C LEU A 202 13.02 -0.12 13.74
N LEU A 203 12.68 -1.10 14.59
CA LEU A 203 11.42 -1.13 15.33
C LEU A 203 11.45 -0.37 16.66
N ALA A 204 12.64 0.02 17.14
CA ALA A 204 12.80 0.78 18.36
C ALA A 204 12.01 2.11 18.30
N ASP A 205 11.15 2.32 19.29
CA ASP A 205 10.28 3.49 19.45
C ASP A 205 9.30 3.75 18.29
N VAL A 206 8.99 2.72 17.49
CA VAL A 206 7.94 2.81 16.46
C VAL A 206 6.59 2.67 17.13
N GLN A 207 5.74 3.69 16.97
CA GLN A 207 4.41 3.68 17.53
C GLN A 207 3.44 2.91 16.64
N ARG A 208 2.38 2.35 17.22
CA ARG A 208 1.30 1.70 16.48
C ARG A 208 0.26 2.70 15.99
N ASN A 209 0.68 3.69 15.20
CA ASN A 209 -0.18 4.70 14.59
C ASN A 209 0.38 5.18 13.24
N LEU A 210 -0.43 5.92 12.49
CA LEU A 210 -0.07 6.49 11.19
C LEU A 210 0.12 8.02 11.26
N GLU A 211 0.46 8.57 12.42
CA GLU A 211 0.74 10.00 12.56
C GLU A 211 1.98 10.40 11.76
N ASN A 212 2.01 11.63 11.25
CA ASN A 212 3.12 12.13 10.43
C ASN A 212 4.46 12.03 11.18
N THR A 213 4.48 12.37 12.48
CA THR A 213 5.67 12.25 13.33
C THR A 213 6.22 10.82 13.38
N ASN A 214 5.33 9.82 13.47
CA ASN A 214 5.73 8.41 13.48
C ASN A 214 6.20 7.94 12.08
N ARG A 215 5.50 8.36 11.01
CA ARG A 215 5.90 8.09 9.62
C ARG A 215 7.28 8.64 9.28
N ASP A 216 7.58 9.87 9.68
CA ASP A 216 8.86 10.51 9.42
C ASP A 216 9.99 9.82 10.22
N ARG A 217 9.74 9.47 11.48
CA ARG A 217 10.67 8.69 12.31
C ARG A 217 10.96 7.33 11.69
N PHE A 218 9.92 6.58 11.32
CA PHE A 218 10.09 5.26 10.69
C PHE A 218 10.87 5.38 9.37
N THR A 219 10.59 6.41 8.57
CA THR A 219 11.31 6.68 7.33
C THR A 219 12.81 6.88 7.56
N GLN A 220 13.21 7.68 8.57
CA GLN A 220 14.62 7.87 8.93
C GLN A 220 15.27 6.57 9.40
N ARG A 221 14.57 5.76 10.22
CA ARG A 221 15.05 4.46 10.69
C ARG A 221 15.24 3.47 9.54
N LEU A 222 14.29 3.43 8.60
CA LEU A 222 14.34 2.56 7.44
C LEU A 222 15.50 2.94 6.50
N ALA A 223 15.83 4.23 6.42
CA ALA A 223 17.01 4.68 5.70
C ALA A 223 18.32 4.21 6.34
N ALA A 224 18.44 4.33 7.66
CA ALA A 224 19.59 3.79 8.39
C ALA A 224 19.67 2.25 8.29
N PHE A 225 18.51 1.57 8.37
CA PHE A 225 18.40 0.13 8.17
C PHE A 225 18.93 -0.28 6.80
N ARG A 226 18.46 0.34 5.72
CA ARG A 226 18.94 0.06 4.35
C ARG A 226 20.45 0.22 4.24
N LEU A 227 21.00 1.34 4.73
CA LEU A 227 22.44 1.61 4.68
C LEU A 227 23.23 0.52 5.41
N SER A 228 22.83 0.18 6.64
CA SER A 228 23.49 -0.86 7.44
C SER A 228 23.41 -2.22 6.76
N VAL A 229 22.21 -2.63 6.33
CA VAL A 229 21.98 -3.98 5.83
C VAL A 229 22.69 -4.20 4.48
N ARG A 230 22.75 -3.20 3.61
CA ARG A 230 23.48 -3.30 2.33
C ARG A 230 24.99 -3.47 2.46
N THR A 231 25.59 -3.23 3.64
CA THR A 231 27.03 -3.46 3.85
C THR A 231 27.39 -4.94 3.94
N PHE A 232 26.43 -5.80 4.28
CA PHE A 232 26.67 -7.22 4.52
C PHE A 232 25.68 -8.15 3.80
N LEU A 233 24.55 -7.63 3.27
CA LEU A 233 23.73 -8.37 2.33
C LEU A 233 24.53 -8.62 1.04
N THR A 234 25.04 -9.83 0.91
CA THR A 234 25.55 -10.35 -0.35
C THR A 234 24.37 -10.60 -1.29
N LEU A 235 24.41 -10.02 -2.49
CA LEU A 235 23.57 -10.41 -3.62
C LEU A 235 23.88 -11.86 -4.04
#